data_AF-A0A1B9F223-F1
#
_entry.id   AF-A0A1B9F223-F1
#
_cell.length_a   1.000
_cell.length_b   1.000
_cell.length_c   1.000
_cell.angle_alpha   90.00
_cell.angle_beta   90.00
_cell.angle_gamma   90.00
#
_symmetry.space_group_name_H-M   'P 1'
#
loop_
_entity.id
_entity.type
_entity.pdbx_description
1 polymer ?
#
loop_
_entity_poly.entity_id
_entity_poly.type
_entity_poly.pdbx_seq_one_letter_code
_entity_poly.pdbx_strand_id
1 'polypeptide(L)'
;MDFKIRKDRKPQGARKLAEERAAYFQLMQQGMSNPQACRVLGIHRRTGQRWRNGRNASGKDKAAPPIRAVVPPSMSSRYLHEADRIHIADRLRERATIRTIAAELGRSPSTVSREIRRNRHPISGQYRPFAAQARADGRRPRPKPGKIAFNPELRKAIQDGLDELWSPEQICHALRAQFPDRPEMHVAHETIYQALYIQGRGEVRRELAGALRTGRACRKPRRRPDCRRPRFIDPMVMISERPAEAEDRAIPGHWEGDRATRSRTNLSGLTDWRGG
;
A
#
# COMPACT_ATOMS: atom_id res chain seq x y z
N MET A 1 -18.13 -13.59 35.74
CA MET A 1 -17.83 -14.66 34.75
C MET A 1 -16.71 -15.49 35.35
N ASP A 2 -17.04 -16.59 36.02
CA ASP A 2 -16.07 -17.45 36.72
C ASP A 2 -15.35 -18.36 35.72
N PHE A 3 -14.28 -17.85 35.13
CA PHE A 3 -13.38 -18.66 34.32
C PHE A 3 -12.43 -19.42 35.26
N LYS A 4 -12.62 -20.75 35.35
CA LYS A 4 -11.72 -21.61 36.14
C LYS A 4 -10.37 -21.70 35.44
N ILE A 5 -9.39 -20.96 35.97
CA ILE A 5 -7.99 -21.00 35.54
C ILE A 5 -7.49 -22.45 35.67
N ARG A 6 -6.82 -22.95 34.63
CA ARG A 6 -6.24 -24.31 34.61
C ARG A 6 -5.30 -24.50 35.81
N LYS A 7 -5.65 -25.44 36.70
CA LYS A 7 -4.83 -25.81 37.86
C LYS A 7 -3.60 -26.65 37.46
N ASP A 8 -3.71 -27.47 36.42
CA ASP A 8 -2.63 -28.33 35.93
C ASP A 8 -2.00 -27.75 34.65
N ARG A 9 -0.67 -27.63 34.66
CA ARG A 9 0.13 -27.00 33.60
C ARG A 9 0.96 -28.01 32.78
N LYS A 10 0.77 -29.31 33.00
CA LYS A 10 1.46 -30.36 32.23
C LYS A 10 1.07 -30.32 30.75
N PRO A 11 2.00 -30.62 29.81
CA PRO A 11 1.70 -30.67 28.38
C PRO A 11 0.75 -31.84 28.08
N GLN A 12 -0.55 -31.55 28.05
CA GLN A 12 -1.53 -32.45 27.44
C GLN A 12 -1.35 -32.41 25.92
N GLY A 13 -1.50 -33.57 25.25
CA GLY A 13 -1.40 -33.71 23.79
C GLY A 13 -2.40 -32.85 23.02
N ALA A 14 -2.73 -33.23 21.77
CA ALA A 14 -3.51 -32.41 20.83
C ALA A 14 -4.99 -32.18 21.25
N ARG A 15 -5.22 -31.43 22.33
CA ARG A 15 -6.55 -31.02 22.79
C ARG A 15 -6.93 -29.71 22.11
N LYS A 16 -8.12 -29.66 21.51
CA LYS A 16 -8.66 -28.44 20.87
C LYS A 16 -9.01 -27.42 21.95
N LEU A 17 -8.24 -26.33 22.03
CA LEU A 17 -8.40 -25.22 22.96
C LEU A 17 -9.54 -24.27 22.52
N ALA A 18 -10.76 -24.75 22.40
CA ALA A 18 -11.89 -23.96 21.87
C ALA A 18 -12.36 -22.89 22.87
N GLU A 19 -12.49 -23.26 24.14
CA GLU A 19 -12.94 -22.37 25.23
C GLU A 19 -11.89 -21.31 25.55
N GLU A 20 -10.61 -21.71 25.67
CA GLU A 20 -9.50 -20.78 25.92
C GLU A 20 -9.33 -19.81 24.75
N ARG A 21 -9.63 -20.26 23.52
CA ARG A 21 -9.62 -19.41 22.34
C ARG A 21 -10.74 -18.38 22.39
N ALA A 22 -11.96 -18.76 22.78
CA ALA A 22 -13.06 -17.80 22.94
C ALA A 22 -12.74 -16.76 24.02
N ALA A 23 -12.24 -17.20 25.18
CA ALA A 23 -11.84 -16.33 26.28
C ALA A 23 -10.67 -15.39 25.88
N TYR A 24 -9.71 -15.87 25.09
CA TYR A 24 -8.62 -15.04 24.56
C TYR A 24 -9.13 -13.86 23.74
N PHE A 25 -10.10 -14.09 22.85
CA PHE A 25 -10.67 -13.01 22.04
C PHE A 25 -11.53 -12.03 22.85
N GLN A 26 -12.14 -12.47 23.96
CA GLN A 26 -12.84 -11.57 24.88
C GLN A 26 -11.86 -10.66 25.62
N LEU A 27 -10.77 -11.21 26.17
CA LEU A 27 -9.73 -10.43 26.85
C LEU A 27 -9.08 -9.40 25.91
N MET A 28 -8.82 -9.80 24.66
CA MET A 28 -8.29 -8.88 23.64
C MET A 28 -9.27 -7.75 23.28
N GLN A 29 -10.58 -8.00 23.32
CA GLN A 29 -11.60 -6.96 23.09
C GLN A 29 -11.69 -5.95 24.24
N GLN A 30 -11.39 -6.40 25.45
CA GLN A 30 -11.27 -5.54 26.64
C GLN A 30 -9.97 -4.73 26.65
N GLY A 31 -9.20 -4.74 25.55
CA GLY A 31 -7.95 -3.98 25.41
C GLY A 31 -6.72 -4.65 26.02
N MET A 32 -6.83 -5.89 26.51
CA MET A 32 -5.69 -6.59 27.10
C MET A 32 -4.64 -6.95 26.05
N SER A 33 -3.36 -6.79 26.39
CA SER A 33 -2.27 -7.15 25.48
C SER A 33 -2.14 -8.67 25.33
N ASN A 34 -1.64 -9.14 24.18
CA ASN A 34 -1.45 -10.58 23.93
C ASN A 34 -0.65 -11.30 25.04
N PRO A 35 0.47 -10.75 25.55
CA PRO A 35 1.20 -11.38 26.67
C PRO A 35 0.37 -11.49 27.96
N GLN A 36 -0.47 -10.50 28.27
CA GLN A 36 -1.34 -10.52 29.45
C GLN A 36 -2.47 -11.55 29.27
N ALA A 37 -3.15 -11.54 28.12
CA ALA A 37 -4.22 -12.50 27.82
C ALA A 37 -3.70 -13.95 27.84
N CYS A 38 -2.49 -14.19 27.33
CA CYS A 38 -1.86 -15.51 27.38
C CYS A 38 -1.54 -15.97 28.82
N ARG A 39 -1.10 -15.06 29.70
CA ARG A 39 -0.84 -15.36 31.12
C ARG A 39 -2.12 -15.72 31.85
N VAL A 40 -3.19 -14.94 31.65
CA VAL A 40 -4.50 -15.17 32.29
C VAL A 40 -5.06 -16.55 31.91
N LEU A 41 -4.89 -16.95 30.66
CA LEU A 41 -5.43 -18.23 30.14
C LEU A 41 -4.49 -19.42 30.29
N GLY A 42 -3.27 -19.21 30.81
CA GLY A 42 -2.28 -20.28 30.92
C GLY A 42 -1.85 -20.87 29.57
N ILE A 43 -1.89 -20.08 28.49
CA ILE A 43 -1.49 -20.50 27.14
C ILE A 43 -0.12 -19.93 26.76
N HIS A 44 0.61 -20.63 25.90
CA HIS A 44 1.90 -20.14 25.39
C HIS A 44 1.71 -18.91 24.48
N ARG A 45 2.59 -17.91 24.59
CA ARG A 45 2.50 -16.64 23.83
C ARG A 45 2.40 -16.84 22.31
N ARG A 46 3.10 -17.85 21.80
CA ARG A 46 3.09 -18.23 20.36
C ARG A 46 1.72 -18.75 19.91
N THR A 47 0.95 -19.36 20.80
CA THR A 47 -0.41 -19.84 20.53
C THR A 47 -1.36 -18.66 20.36
N GLY A 48 -1.33 -17.68 21.26
CA GLY A 48 -2.12 -16.44 21.11
C GLY A 48 -1.73 -15.64 19.85
N GLN A 49 -0.44 -15.57 19.53
CA GLN A 49 0.05 -14.92 18.31
C GLN A 49 -0.43 -15.65 17.03
N ARG A 50 -0.43 -16.98 17.04
CA ARG A 50 -0.97 -17.80 15.95
C ARG A 50 -2.48 -17.58 15.77
N TRP A 51 -3.24 -17.47 16.86
CA TRP A 51 -4.67 -17.18 16.75
C TRP A 51 -4.94 -15.78 16.17
N ARG A 52 -4.09 -14.81 16.50
CA ARG A 52 -4.23 -13.41 16.07
C ARG A 52 -3.82 -13.19 14.62
N ASN A 53 -2.67 -13.74 14.23
CA ASN A 53 -2.03 -13.40 12.95
C ASN A 53 -2.18 -14.52 11.91
N GLY A 54 -2.71 -15.68 12.30
CA GLY A 54 -2.68 -16.87 11.47
C GLY A 54 -1.28 -17.49 11.41
N ARG A 55 -1.10 -18.39 10.44
CA ARG A 55 0.16 -19.04 10.11
C ARG A 55 0.30 -19.07 8.59
N ASN A 56 1.46 -18.64 8.09
CA ASN A 56 1.84 -18.81 6.69
C ASN A 56 2.22 -20.27 6.40
N ALA A 57 1.94 -20.77 5.20
CA ALA A 57 2.37 -22.11 4.82
C ALA A 57 3.90 -22.25 4.90
N SER A 58 4.39 -23.35 5.46
CA SER A 58 5.83 -23.64 5.54
C SER A 58 6.06 -25.15 5.53
N GLY A 59 6.77 -25.65 4.51
CA GLY A 59 7.02 -27.08 4.33
C GLY A 59 5.70 -27.87 4.24
N LYS A 60 5.51 -28.85 5.14
CA LYS A 60 4.29 -29.68 5.23
C LYS A 60 3.12 -29.00 5.97
N ASP A 61 3.35 -27.85 6.62
CA ASP A 61 2.31 -27.15 7.37
C ASP A 61 1.42 -26.29 6.46
N LYS A 62 0.11 -26.56 6.50
CA LYS A 62 -0.91 -25.75 5.81
C LYS A 62 -1.02 -24.34 6.41
N ALA A 63 -1.28 -23.36 5.54
CA ALA A 63 -1.62 -22.02 5.97
C ALA A 63 -2.92 -22.02 6.80
N ALA A 64 -2.96 -21.20 7.83
CA ALA A 64 -4.16 -20.97 8.64
C ALA A 64 -4.42 -19.46 8.70
N PRO A 65 -5.58 -18.95 8.26
CA PRO A 65 -5.86 -17.53 8.32
C PRO A 65 -5.99 -17.04 9.78
N PRO A 66 -5.76 -15.74 10.04
CA PRO A 66 -6.13 -15.14 11.31
C PRO A 66 -7.64 -15.32 11.53
N ILE A 67 -8.02 -15.65 12.75
CA ILE A 67 -9.41 -16.07 13.05
C ILE A 67 -10.37 -14.89 13.02
N ARG A 68 -9.89 -13.70 13.39
CA ARG A 68 -10.58 -12.45 13.06
C ARG A 68 -9.96 -11.92 11.78
N ALA A 69 -10.74 -11.87 10.70
CA ALA A 69 -10.46 -10.94 9.62
C ALA A 69 -10.40 -9.55 10.25
N VAL A 70 -9.29 -8.83 10.06
CA VAL A 70 -9.23 -7.41 10.38
C VAL A 70 -10.30 -6.77 9.50
N VAL A 71 -11.45 -6.43 10.08
CA VAL A 71 -12.46 -5.63 9.39
C VAL A 71 -11.76 -4.31 9.06
N PRO A 72 -11.57 -3.97 7.77
CA PRO A 72 -10.93 -2.71 7.43
C PRO A 72 -11.74 -1.58 8.08
N PRO A 73 -11.09 -0.54 8.63
CA PRO A 73 -11.78 0.52 9.32
C PRO A 73 -12.89 1.10 8.42
N SER A 74 -14.12 1.06 8.93
CA SER A 74 -15.30 1.74 8.38
C SER A 74 -15.13 3.24 8.57
N MET A 75 -14.34 3.87 7.70
CA MET A 75 -14.10 5.30 7.73
C MET A 75 -13.98 5.81 6.30
N SER A 76 -15.04 6.48 5.84
CA SER A 76 -15.13 7.40 4.69
C SER A 76 -13.93 7.33 3.73
N SER A 77 -13.86 6.26 2.94
CA SER A 77 -12.94 6.20 1.82
C SER A 77 -13.38 7.20 0.75
N ARG A 78 -12.44 7.77 -0.01
CA ARG A 78 -12.75 8.56 -1.21
C ARG A 78 -13.63 7.78 -2.20
N TYR A 79 -13.51 6.47 -2.21
CA TYR A 79 -14.19 5.58 -3.14
C TYR A 79 -15.30 4.79 -2.44
N LEU A 80 -16.36 4.47 -3.18
CA LEU A 80 -17.37 3.52 -2.73
C LEU A 80 -16.74 2.13 -2.62
N HIS A 81 -17.01 1.44 -1.51
CA HIS A 81 -16.64 0.06 -1.30
C HIS A 81 -17.75 -0.90 -1.75
N GLU A 82 -17.44 -2.19 -1.76
CA GLU A 82 -18.40 -3.23 -2.11
C GLU A 82 -19.65 -3.18 -1.19
N ALA A 83 -19.45 -2.98 0.11
CA ALA A 83 -20.54 -2.81 1.08
C ALA A 83 -21.45 -1.62 0.72
N ASP A 84 -20.86 -0.46 0.36
CA ASP A 84 -21.63 0.70 -0.09
C ASP A 84 -22.46 0.38 -1.34
N ARG A 85 -21.90 -0.40 -2.28
CA ARG A 85 -22.59 -0.81 -3.51
C ARG A 85 -23.73 -1.79 -3.24
N ILE A 86 -23.54 -2.75 -2.33
CA ILE A 86 -24.59 -3.67 -1.89
C ILE A 86 -25.74 -2.87 -1.27
N HIS A 87 -25.42 -1.93 -0.37
CA HIS A 87 -26.42 -1.04 0.24
C HIS A 87 -27.21 -0.24 -0.79
N ILE A 88 -26.53 0.34 -1.79
CA ILE A 88 -27.21 1.03 -2.91
C ILE A 88 -28.17 0.08 -3.63
N ALA A 89 -27.77 -1.17 -3.88
CA ALA A 89 -28.60 -2.14 -4.58
C ALA A 89 -29.86 -2.52 -3.79
N ASP A 90 -29.73 -2.73 -2.49
CA ASP A 90 -30.86 -3.09 -1.62
C ASP A 90 -31.84 -1.94 -1.47
N ARG A 91 -31.35 -0.72 -1.22
CA ARG A 91 -32.23 0.47 -1.13
C ARG A 91 -32.91 0.81 -2.45
N LEU A 92 -32.30 0.51 -3.60
CA LEU A 92 -32.95 0.64 -4.90
C LEU A 92 -34.09 -0.37 -5.10
N ARG A 93 -33.96 -1.60 -4.57
CA ARG A 93 -35.05 -2.59 -4.59
C ARG A 93 -36.24 -2.14 -3.74
N GLU A 94 -35.95 -1.49 -2.62
CA GLU A 94 -36.93 -0.85 -1.74
C GLU A 94 -37.50 0.47 -2.29
N ARG A 95 -37.10 0.87 -3.51
CA ARG A 95 -37.53 2.11 -4.18
C ARG A 95 -37.17 3.40 -3.40
N ALA A 96 -36.13 3.35 -2.56
CA ALA A 96 -35.64 4.53 -1.85
C ALA A 96 -35.08 5.59 -2.84
N THR A 97 -35.22 6.87 -2.46
CA THR A 97 -34.70 7.96 -3.30
C THR A 97 -33.17 8.05 -3.22
N ILE A 98 -32.54 8.57 -4.28
CA ILE A 98 -31.07 8.77 -4.33
C ILE A 98 -30.58 9.63 -3.16
N ARG A 99 -31.36 10.64 -2.73
CA ARG A 99 -31.00 11.51 -1.60
C ARG A 99 -30.98 10.75 -0.28
N THR A 100 -31.95 9.86 -0.07
CA THR A 100 -32.04 9.00 1.11
C THR A 100 -30.84 8.05 1.19
N ILE A 101 -30.55 7.35 0.09
CA ILE A 101 -29.39 6.45 -0.01
C ILE A 101 -28.08 7.19 0.25
N ALA A 102 -27.94 8.39 -0.29
CA ALA A 102 -26.76 9.21 -0.11
C ALA A 102 -26.58 9.67 1.34
N ALA A 103 -27.66 10.06 2.03
CA ALA A 103 -27.64 10.44 3.44
C ALA A 103 -27.20 9.27 4.33
N GLU A 104 -27.73 8.07 4.12
CA GLU A 104 -27.36 6.86 4.87
C GLU A 104 -25.89 6.48 4.72
N LEU A 105 -25.35 6.64 3.51
CA LEU A 105 -23.94 6.34 3.23
C LEU A 105 -22.99 7.50 3.61
N GLY A 106 -23.52 8.64 4.05
CA GLY A 106 -22.74 9.86 4.28
C GLY A 106 -22.04 10.38 3.02
N ARG A 107 -22.69 10.26 1.85
CA ARG A 107 -22.16 10.64 0.54
C ARG A 107 -22.98 11.74 -0.12
N SER A 108 -22.39 12.39 -1.12
CA SER A 108 -23.15 13.32 -1.96
C SER A 108 -24.17 12.54 -2.83
N PRO A 109 -25.39 13.08 -3.05
CA PRO A 109 -26.36 12.49 -3.99
C PRO A 109 -25.78 12.34 -5.40
N SER A 110 -24.86 13.23 -5.79
CA SER A 110 -24.17 13.16 -7.08
C SER A 110 -23.27 11.93 -7.21
N THR A 111 -22.67 11.46 -6.10
CA THR A 111 -21.84 10.25 -6.08
C THR A 111 -22.69 9.03 -6.36
N VAL A 112 -23.80 8.87 -5.65
CA VAL A 112 -24.74 7.75 -5.80
C VAL A 112 -25.39 7.77 -7.19
N SER A 113 -25.85 8.93 -7.66
CA SER A 113 -26.42 9.08 -9.00
C SER A 113 -25.46 8.66 -10.12
N ARG A 114 -24.20 9.14 -10.05
CA ARG A 114 -23.18 8.78 -11.04
C ARG A 114 -22.79 7.30 -10.97
N GLU A 115 -22.71 6.72 -9.77
CA GLU A 115 -22.42 5.30 -9.59
C GLU A 115 -23.50 4.42 -10.22
N ILE A 116 -24.78 4.72 -9.96
CA ILE A 116 -25.91 3.97 -10.52
C ILE A 116 -25.89 4.11 -12.05
N ARG A 117 -25.82 5.34 -12.57
CA ARG A 117 -25.84 5.59 -14.02
C ARG A 117 -24.75 4.83 -14.77
N ARG A 118 -23.52 4.80 -14.23
CA ARG A 118 -22.38 4.15 -14.88
C ARG A 118 -22.39 2.62 -14.83
N ASN A 119 -23.13 2.02 -13.90
CA ASN A 119 -23.07 0.58 -13.65
C ASN A 119 -24.43 -0.13 -13.77
N ARG A 120 -25.44 0.54 -14.34
CA ARG A 120 -26.68 -0.10 -14.78
C ARG A 120 -26.41 -1.11 -15.88
N HIS A 121 -27.13 -2.23 -15.82
CA HIS A 121 -27.07 -3.23 -16.87
C HIS A 121 -27.69 -2.66 -18.17
N PRO A 122 -27.04 -2.77 -19.33
CA PRO A 122 -27.52 -2.15 -20.58
C PRO A 122 -28.92 -2.60 -21.00
N ILE A 123 -29.21 -3.90 -20.84
CA ILE A 123 -30.49 -4.50 -21.25
C ILE A 123 -31.54 -4.43 -20.14
N SER A 124 -31.28 -5.04 -18.98
CA SER A 124 -32.27 -5.09 -17.89
C SER A 124 -32.40 -3.80 -17.08
N GLY A 125 -31.52 -2.80 -17.25
CA GLY A 125 -31.52 -1.56 -16.47
C GLY A 125 -31.21 -1.73 -14.97
N GLN A 126 -31.02 -2.97 -14.50
CA GLN A 126 -30.79 -3.28 -13.09
C GLN A 126 -29.39 -2.86 -12.64
N TYR A 127 -29.28 -2.37 -11.41
CA TYR A 127 -28.01 -2.10 -10.77
C TYR A 127 -27.46 -3.38 -10.14
N ARG A 128 -26.24 -3.79 -10.52
CA ARG A 128 -25.59 -5.02 -10.03
C ARG A 128 -24.34 -4.67 -9.20
N PRO A 129 -24.35 -4.86 -7.86
CA PRO A 129 -23.29 -4.36 -6.98
C PRO A 129 -21.93 -5.03 -7.22
N PHE A 130 -21.89 -6.36 -7.34
CA PHE A 130 -20.66 -7.12 -7.60
C PHE A 130 -20.03 -6.77 -8.95
N ALA A 131 -20.86 -6.60 -9.98
CA ALA A 131 -20.37 -6.16 -11.30
C ALA A 131 -19.85 -4.72 -11.27
N ALA A 132 -20.46 -3.83 -10.49
CA ALA A 132 -19.98 -2.47 -10.28
C ALA A 132 -18.62 -2.46 -9.54
N GLN A 133 -18.46 -3.30 -8.53
CA GLN A 133 -17.19 -3.51 -7.83
C GLN A 133 -16.10 -4.02 -8.77
N ALA A 134 -16.37 -5.10 -9.51
CA ALA A 134 -15.43 -5.67 -10.48
C ALA A 134 -14.99 -4.64 -11.54
N ARG A 135 -15.91 -3.81 -12.04
CA ARG A 135 -15.57 -2.72 -12.97
C ARG A 135 -14.74 -1.62 -12.32
N ALA A 136 -15.02 -1.28 -11.05
CA ALA A 136 -14.23 -0.30 -10.32
C ALA A 136 -12.79 -0.81 -10.11
N ASP A 137 -12.64 -2.08 -9.76
CA ASP A 137 -11.34 -2.73 -9.60
C ASP A 137 -10.62 -2.86 -10.94
N GLY A 138 -11.31 -3.19 -12.03
CA GLY A 138 -10.73 -3.23 -13.38
C GLY A 138 -10.25 -1.85 -13.90
N ARG A 139 -10.85 -0.75 -13.43
CA ARG A 139 -10.43 0.62 -13.76
C ARG A 139 -9.34 1.15 -12.83
N ARG A 140 -9.05 0.45 -11.74
CA ARG A 140 -8.08 0.88 -10.72
C ARG A 140 -6.63 0.82 -11.23
N PRO A 141 -6.20 -0.19 -12.00
CA PRO A 141 -4.91 -0.17 -12.66
C PRO A 141 -4.77 1.07 -13.55
N ARG A 142 -3.70 1.83 -13.33
CA ARG A 142 -3.20 2.81 -14.29
C ARG A 142 -1.81 2.37 -14.73
N PRO A 143 -1.70 1.33 -15.57
CA PRO A 143 -0.42 0.92 -16.10
C PRO A 143 0.14 2.09 -16.90
N LYS A 144 1.32 2.57 -16.52
CA LYS A 144 2.14 3.43 -17.37
C LYS A 144 3.13 2.49 -18.06
N PRO A 145 2.91 2.12 -19.33
CA PRO A 145 3.90 1.32 -20.04
C PRO A 145 5.24 2.06 -20.01
N GLY A 146 6.31 1.36 -19.66
CA GLY A 146 7.65 1.96 -19.66
C GLY A 146 8.07 2.32 -21.08
N LYS A 147 9.04 3.23 -21.19
CA LYS A 147 9.61 3.65 -22.49
C LYS A 147 10.11 2.47 -23.32
N ILE A 148 10.67 1.45 -22.66
CA ILE A 148 11.17 0.21 -23.28
C ILE A 148 10.02 -0.66 -23.81
N ALA A 149 8.88 -0.72 -23.11
CA ALA A 149 7.71 -1.47 -23.60
C ALA A 149 7.10 -0.84 -24.86
N PHE A 150 7.11 0.50 -24.92
CA PHE A 150 6.48 1.25 -26.00
C PHE A 150 7.32 1.29 -27.28
N ASN A 151 8.65 1.31 -27.17
CA ASN A 151 9.54 1.37 -28.32
C ASN A 151 10.21 0.00 -28.59
N PRO A 152 9.76 -0.77 -29.60
CA PRO A 152 10.31 -2.09 -29.90
C PRO A 152 11.75 -2.03 -30.43
N GLU A 153 12.14 -0.95 -31.12
CA GLU A 153 13.50 -0.74 -31.63
C GLU A 153 14.48 -0.56 -30.47
N LEU A 154 14.12 0.30 -29.50
CA LEU A 154 14.88 0.48 -28.26
C LEU A 154 14.99 -0.83 -27.47
N ARG A 155 13.89 -1.58 -27.36
CA ARG A 155 13.88 -2.87 -26.68
C ARG A 155 14.85 -3.86 -27.33
N LYS A 156 14.87 -3.90 -28.66
CA LYS A 156 15.78 -4.76 -29.43
C LYS A 156 17.25 -4.35 -29.21
N ALA A 157 17.58 -3.06 -29.32
CA ALA A 157 18.96 -2.60 -29.10
C ALA A 157 19.46 -2.88 -27.66
N ILE A 158 18.59 -2.77 -26.66
CA ILE A 158 18.93 -3.17 -25.27
C ILE A 158 19.13 -4.68 -25.17
N GLN A 159 18.28 -5.47 -25.84
CA GLN A 159 18.37 -6.93 -25.86
C GLN A 159 19.69 -7.38 -26.50
N ASP A 160 20.02 -6.86 -27.69
CA ASP A 160 21.24 -7.18 -28.43
C ASP A 160 22.50 -6.88 -27.58
N GLY A 161 22.55 -5.70 -26.94
CA GLY A 161 23.66 -5.37 -26.04
C GLY A 161 23.75 -6.26 -24.80
N LEU A 162 22.62 -6.72 -24.25
CA LEU A 162 22.63 -7.67 -23.15
C LEU A 162 23.09 -9.07 -23.60
N ASP A 163 22.75 -9.51 -24.81
CA ASP A 163 23.18 -10.78 -25.38
C ASP A 163 24.70 -10.80 -25.63
N GLU A 164 25.29 -9.64 -25.91
CA GLU A 164 26.75 -9.43 -25.96
C GLU A 164 27.41 -9.28 -24.56
N LEU A 165 26.67 -9.52 -23.48
CA LEU A 165 27.12 -9.41 -22.08
C LEU A 165 27.53 -7.99 -21.66
N TRP A 166 27.03 -6.95 -22.34
CA TRP A 166 27.28 -5.58 -21.92
C TRP A 166 26.55 -5.26 -20.61
N SER A 167 27.18 -4.42 -19.79
CA SER A 167 26.51 -3.87 -18.61
C SER A 167 25.43 -2.85 -19.02
N PRO A 168 24.37 -2.67 -18.22
CA PRO A 168 23.36 -1.63 -18.46
C PRO A 168 23.91 -0.21 -18.60
N GLU A 169 25.04 0.09 -17.96
CA GLU A 169 25.76 1.36 -18.10
C GLU A 169 26.42 1.47 -19.48
N GLN A 170 27.10 0.42 -19.96
CA GLN A 170 27.66 0.36 -21.30
C GLN A 170 26.58 0.50 -22.39
N ILE A 171 25.46 -0.21 -22.23
CA ILE A 171 24.32 -0.13 -23.17
C ILE A 171 23.78 1.31 -23.23
N CYS A 172 23.60 1.98 -22.08
CA CYS A 172 23.18 3.38 -22.03
C CYS A 172 24.14 4.31 -22.80
N HIS A 173 25.46 4.13 -22.64
CA HIS A 173 26.46 4.93 -23.33
C HIS A 173 26.48 4.64 -24.84
N ALA A 174 26.43 3.36 -25.23
CA ALA A 174 26.39 2.94 -26.62
C ALA A 174 25.15 3.48 -27.34
N LEU A 175 23.97 3.42 -26.72
CA LEU A 175 22.73 3.97 -27.29
C LEU A 175 22.82 5.48 -27.54
N ARG A 176 23.48 6.24 -26.66
CA ARG A 176 23.68 7.68 -26.86
C ARG A 176 24.66 7.97 -28.00
N ALA A 177 25.70 7.16 -28.15
CA ALA A 177 26.68 7.31 -29.21
C ALA A 177 26.14 6.91 -30.59
N GLN A 178 25.34 5.84 -30.64
CA GLN A 178 24.74 5.34 -31.89
C GLN A 178 23.56 6.20 -32.37
N PHE A 179 22.83 6.83 -31.45
CA PHE A 179 21.60 7.57 -31.76
C PHE A 179 21.62 9.00 -31.21
N PRO A 180 22.61 9.86 -31.52
CA PRO A 180 22.78 11.16 -30.87
C PRO A 180 21.54 12.08 -30.98
N ASP A 181 20.89 12.08 -32.14
CA ASP A 181 19.75 12.98 -32.44
C ASP A 181 18.37 12.38 -32.12
N ARG A 182 18.32 11.16 -31.57
CA ARG A 182 17.07 10.42 -31.29
C ARG A 182 16.87 10.19 -29.80
N PRO A 183 16.31 11.18 -29.05
CA PRO A 183 16.14 11.07 -27.61
C PRO A 183 15.19 9.93 -27.21
N GLU A 184 14.31 9.46 -28.09
CA GLU A 184 13.47 8.28 -27.88
C GLU A 184 14.27 6.97 -27.73
N MET A 185 15.51 6.92 -28.22
CA MET A 185 16.43 5.79 -28.06
C MET A 185 17.30 5.89 -26.80
N HIS A 186 17.30 7.03 -26.11
CA HIS A 186 18.10 7.23 -24.91
C HIS A 186 17.37 6.76 -23.66
N VAL A 187 18.03 5.93 -22.86
CA VAL A 187 17.55 5.49 -21.54
C VAL A 187 18.64 5.59 -20.50
N ALA A 188 18.28 5.80 -19.24
CA ALA A 188 19.22 5.63 -18.14
C ALA A 188 19.42 4.14 -17.83
N HIS A 189 20.59 3.77 -17.33
CA HIS A 189 20.89 2.40 -16.90
C HIS A 189 19.91 1.90 -15.81
N GLU A 190 19.36 2.80 -14.98
CA GLU A 190 18.31 2.46 -14.00
C GLU A 190 17.02 1.98 -14.69
N THR A 191 16.67 2.52 -15.86
CA THR A 191 15.51 2.09 -16.64
C THR A 191 15.69 0.65 -17.15
N ILE A 192 16.89 0.32 -17.60
CA ILE A 192 17.26 -1.05 -18.02
C ILE A 192 17.20 -2.00 -16.82
N TYR A 193 17.73 -1.60 -15.66
CA TYR A 193 17.61 -2.41 -14.44
C TYR A 193 16.15 -2.62 -14.01
N GLN A 194 15.30 -1.60 -14.08
CA GLN A 194 13.88 -1.74 -13.77
C GLN A 194 13.18 -2.72 -14.73
N ALA A 195 13.52 -2.68 -16.02
CA ALA A 195 12.99 -3.61 -17.01
C ALA A 195 13.46 -5.06 -16.76
N LEU A 196 14.70 -5.25 -16.31
CA LEU A 196 15.25 -6.57 -15.96
C LEU A 196 14.65 -7.16 -14.68
N TYR A 197 14.42 -6.33 -13.65
CA TYR A 197 14.01 -6.82 -12.33
C TYR A 197 12.50 -6.88 -12.10
N ILE A 198 11.69 -6.09 -12.83
CA ILE A 198 10.24 -6.08 -12.65
C ILE A 198 9.62 -7.14 -13.56
N GLN A 199 9.54 -8.37 -13.05
CA GLN A 199 8.94 -9.57 -13.68
C GLN A 199 7.50 -9.40 -14.24
N GLY A 200 6.81 -8.31 -13.94
CA GLY A 200 5.43 -8.05 -14.39
C GLY A 200 5.29 -7.07 -15.56
N ARG A 201 6.39 -6.51 -16.09
CA ARG A 201 6.31 -5.52 -17.18
C ARG A 201 6.51 -6.12 -18.58
N GLY A 202 6.97 -7.37 -18.70
CA GLY A 202 7.19 -8.01 -20.00
C GLY A 202 8.20 -7.28 -20.90
N GLU A 203 8.99 -6.37 -20.33
CA GLU A 203 9.84 -5.44 -21.08
C GLU A 203 11.13 -6.11 -21.59
N VAL A 204 11.70 -7.08 -20.86
CA VAL A 204 12.92 -7.81 -21.23
C VAL A 204 12.81 -9.25 -20.69
N ARG A 205 13.15 -10.27 -21.49
CA ARG A 205 12.92 -11.70 -21.13
C ARG A 205 13.86 -12.17 -20.01
N ARG A 206 13.34 -13.08 -19.18
CA ARG A 206 13.95 -13.58 -17.93
C ARG A 206 15.22 -14.41 -18.13
N GLU A 207 15.49 -14.85 -19.37
CA GLU A 207 16.69 -15.62 -19.73
C GLU A 207 17.99 -14.79 -19.59
N LEU A 208 17.88 -13.46 -19.46
CA LEU A 208 19.01 -12.53 -19.34
C LEU A 208 19.55 -12.32 -17.92
N ALA A 209 18.93 -12.91 -16.90
CA ALA A 209 19.54 -12.91 -15.57
C ALA A 209 20.92 -13.63 -15.58
N GLY A 210 21.13 -14.56 -16.52
CA GLY A 210 22.42 -15.19 -16.79
C GLY A 210 23.39 -14.37 -17.66
N ALA A 211 22.88 -13.43 -18.46
CA ALA A 211 23.67 -12.55 -19.30
C ALA A 211 24.30 -11.37 -18.53
N LEU A 212 23.76 -11.05 -17.34
CA LEU A 212 24.43 -10.13 -16.44
C LEU A 212 25.72 -10.77 -15.94
N ARG A 213 26.86 -10.09 -16.09
CA ARG A 213 28.19 -10.50 -15.58
C ARG A 213 28.20 -10.96 -14.11
N THR A 214 27.21 -10.58 -13.30
CA THR A 214 27.09 -10.98 -11.89
C THR A 214 26.07 -12.07 -11.62
N GLY A 215 25.25 -12.47 -12.60
CA GLY A 215 24.20 -13.49 -12.46
C GLY A 215 23.06 -13.14 -11.48
N ARG A 216 23.00 -11.89 -10.98
CA ARG A 216 22.08 -11.52 -9.89
C ARG A 216 20.69 -11.15 -10.43
N ALA A 217 19.69 -11.86 -9.95
CA ALA A 217 18.27 -11.55 -10.18
C ALA A 217 17.78 -10.28 -9.44
N CYS A 218 18.57 -9.72 -8.52
CA CYS A 218 18.26 -8.50 -7.78
C CYS A 218 19.52 -7.65 -7.55
N ARG A 219 19.39 -6.31 -7.55
CA ARG A 219 20.47 -5.40 -7.20
C ARG A 219 20.90 -5.55 -5.74
N LYS A 220 22.21 -5.47 -5.47
CA LYS A 220 22.73 -5.38 -4.09
C LYS A 220 22.22 -4.08 -3.45
N PRO A 221 21.49 -4.14 -2.32
CA PRO A 221 21.09 -2.94 -1.60
C PRO A 221 22.33 -2.10 -1.25
N ARG A 222 22.34 -0.81 -1.62
CA ARG A 222 23.41 0.13 -1.23
C ARG A 222 23.23 0.67 0.19
N ARG A 223 22.18 0.25 0.91
CA ARG A 223 21.98 0.59 2.32
C ARG A 223 22.93 -0.24 3.17
N ARG A 224 23.89 0.42 3.81
CA ARG A 224 24.59 -0.14 4.97
C ARG A 224 23.68 0.10 6.19
N PRO A 225 23.20 -0.94 6.88
CA PRO A 225 22.37 -0.77 8.08
C PRO A 225 23.09 0.06 9.17
N ASP A 226 24.41 0.10 9.11
CA ASP A 226 25.30 0.78 10.06
C ASP A 226 25.45 2.29 9.77
N CYS A 227 25.00 2.75 8.60
CA CYS A 227 25.09 4.16 8.20
C CYS A 227 23.71 4.81 8.21
N ARG A 228 23.34 5.43 9.35
CA ARG A 228 22.25 6.43 9.35
C ARG A 228 22.73 7.65 8.56
N ARG A 229 22.20 7.85 7.35
CA ARG A 229 22.38 9.13 6.66
C ARG A 229 21.67 10.22 7.47
N PRO A 230 22.33 11.35 7.77
CA PRO A 230 21.64 12.49 8.37
C PRO A 230 20.52 12.95 7.42
N ARG A 231 19.38 13.34 8.01
CA ARG A 231 18.18 13.75 7.27
C ARG A 231 18.38 15.06 6.50
N PHE A 232 19.35 15.86 6.91
CA PHE A 232 19.71 17.15 6.31
C PHE A 232 21.19 17.13 5.93
N ILE A 233 21.53 17.80 4.83
CA ILE A 233 22.90 17.93 4.30
C ILE A 233 23.69 18.92 5.16
N ASP A 234 23.01 19.98 5.60
CA ASP A 234 23.59 21.05 6.42
C ASP A 234 23.34 20.81 7.92
N PRO A 235 24.30 21.19 8.79
CA PRO A 235 24.08 21.20 10.22
C PRO A 235 22.92 22.14 10.57
N MET A 236 21.98 21.63 11.39
CA MET A 236 20.84 22.41 11.84
C MET A 236 21.33 23.51 12.78
N VAL A 237 21.17 24.78 12.40
CA VAL A 237 21.28 25.90 13.33
C VAL A 237 20.02 25.88 14.21
N MET A 238 20.20 25.84 15.52
CA MET A 238 19.06 25.87 16.44
C MET A 238 18.31 27.20 16.27
N ILE A 239 16.99 27.21 16.45
CA ILE A 239 16.20 28.46 16.33
C ILE A 239 16.74 29.54 17.27
N SER A 240 17.29 29.14 18.43
CA SER A 240 17.95 30.01 19.41
C SER A 240 19.27 30.65 18.94
N GLU A 241 19.88 30.11 17.88
CA GLU A 241 21.16 30.57 17.34
C GLU A 241 20.98 31.37 16.03
N ARG A 242 19.73 31.72 15.69
CA ARG A 242 19.44 32.55 14.52
C ARG A 242 19.85 34.00 14.80
N PRO A 243 20.47 34.69 13.82
CA PRO A 243 20.71 36.12 13.93
C PRO A 243 19.37 36.87 14.01
N ALA A 244 19.31 37.94 14.82
CA ALA A 244 18.10 38.73 15.05
C ALA A 244 17.47 39.27 13.75
N GLU A 245 18.31 39.52 12.75
CA GLU A 245 17.93 39.97 11.39
C GLU A 245 16.97 38.99 10.67
N ALA A 246 16.91 37.72 11.12
CA ALA A 246 15.99 36.71 10.57
C ALA A 246 14.54 36.86 11.07
N GLU A 247 14.30 37.54 12.20
CA GLU A 247 12.96 37.82 12.74
C GLU A 247 12.24 38.90 11.92
N ASP A 248 12.99 39.91 11.47
CA ASP A 248 12.44 41.07 10.74
C ASP A 248 11.99 40.73 9.32
N ARG A 249 12.42 39.57 8.77
CA ARG A 249 12.09 39.09 7.41
C ARG A 249 12.29 40.15 6.30
N ALA A 250 13.09 41.18 6.57
CA ALA A 250 13.26 42.35 5.73
C ALA A 250 14.19 42.09 4.53
N ILE A 251 15.02 41.05 4.60
CA ILE A 251 15.95 40.66 3.54
C ILE A 251 15.38 39.47 2.75
N PRO A 252 15.32 39.54 1.41
CA PRO A 252 15.03 38.39 0.55
C PRO A 252 16.03 37.25 0.80
N GLY A 253 15.60 36.22 1.52
CA GLY A 253 16.44 35.13 2.02
C GLY A 253 15.99 34.59 3.38
N HIS A 254 15.35 35.44 4.21
CA HIS A 254 14.77 35.07 5.52
C HIS A 254 13.30 34.66 5.44
N TRP A 255 12.76 34.53 4.23
CA TRP A 255 11.38 34.08 3.99
C TRP A 255 11.32 32.54 4.04
N GLU A 256 11.60 31.96 5.21
CA GLU A 256 11.18 30.58 5.45
C GLU A 256 9.67 30.57 5.65
N GLY A 257 8.93 30.25 4.59
CA GLY A 257 7.53 29.87 4.72
C GLY A 257 7.44 28.61 5.57
N ASP A 258 6.74 28.68 6.70
CA ASP A 258 6.43 27.51 7.53
C ASP A 258 5.81 26.42 6.66
N ARG A 259 6.62 25.45 6.25
CA ARG A 259 6.11 24.19 5.71
C ARG A 259 5.49 23.46 6.89
N ALA A 260 4.18 23.65 7.08
CA ALA A 260 3.35 22.74 7.84
C ALA A 260 3.57 21.33 7.28
N THR A 261 4.38 20.53 7.97
CA THR A 261 4.46 19.10 7.70
C THR A 261 3.13 18.52 8.10
N ARG A 262 2.35 18.12 7.08
CA ARG A 262 1.10 17.39 7.26
C ARG A 262 1.39 16.06 7.97
N SER A 263 1.36 16.06 9.31
CA SER A 263 1.24 14.84 10.08
C SER A 263 -0.18 14.31 9.89
N ARG A 264 -0.32 13.02 9.57
CA ARG A 264 -1.62 12.36 9.41
C ARG A 264 -2.22 12.09 10.78
N THR A 265 -2.69 13.11 11.50
CA THR A 265 -3.60 12.89 12.62
C THR A 265 -4.32 14.18 13.01
N ASN A 266 -5.65 14.13 12.90
CA ASN A 266 -6.67 14.96 13.57
C ASN A 266 -6.77 16.44 13.15
N LEU A 267 -7.84 16.74 12.40
CA LEU A 267 -8.39 18.09 12.25
C LEU A 267 -9.23 18.44 13.48
N SER A 268 -8.95 19.60 14.07
CA SER A 268 -9.91 20.34 14.89
C SER A 268 -9.62 21.84 14.77
N GLY A 269 -10.55 22.57 14.14
CA GLY A 269 -10.70 24.04 14.17
C GLY A 269 -9.55 24.85 13.54
N LEU A 270 -9.70 26.06 13.05
CA LEU A 270 -10.82 26.99 12.96
C LEU A 270 -10.39 27.96 11.85
N THR A 271 -11.18 28.16 10.81
CA THR A 271 -11.00 29.31 9.92
C THR A 271 -11.97 30.38 10.38
N ASP A 272 -11.44 31.52 10.82
CA ASP A 272 -12.16 32.77 10.70
C ASP A 272 -11.34 33.70 9.80
N TRP A 273 -11.99 34.14 8.74
CA TRP A 273 -11.44 34.91 7.64
C TRP A 273 -12.35 36.14 7.52
N ARG A 274 -11.87 37.30 7.95
CA ARG A 274 -12.32 38.64 7.54
C ARG A 274 -11.05 39.50 7.53
N GLY A 275 -10.66 40.23 6.49
CA GLY A 275 -11.47 40.87 5.46
C GLY A 275 -11.91 42.24 5.98
N GLY A 276 -11.04 43.24 5.84
CA GLY A 276 -11.23 44.62 6.30
C GLY A 276 -9.95 45.19 6.88
#